data_AF-A0A1W5D7F9-F1
#
_entry.id   AF-A0A1W5D7F9-F1
#
_cell.length_a   1.000
_cell.length_b   1.000
_cell.length_c   1.000
_cell.angle_alpha   90.00
_cell.angle_beta   90.00
_cell.angle_gamma   90.00
#
_symmetry.space_group_name_H-M   'P 1'
#
loop_
_entity.id
_entity.type
_entity.pdbx_description
1 polymer ?
#
loop_
_entity_poly.entity_id
_entity_poly.type
_entity_poly.pdbx_seq_one_letter_code
_entity_poly.pdbx_strand_id
1 'polypeptide(L)'
;MSAAVITGAFLSGAMMSLSLVAVPVFLDTTTEAAQLFFQWARMYHYGHQILPAMAVCTLLLYGYTCTKKRGAKRPWGLFALAGATTVSIIPFTWIFMVPTNNELFLLEAASKAEPLALEISGAKELVLKTWGNDLAIAAKTLSDHCRADGTASTPHLAITSVAPGEANRARRNILTIATRLQTLLAEPAEFIQHLASQNQLLASLKWLGEFQVLACIPLSGSIPAKEVADLAGVPEPQLCRVVRMTATAGFLHEPRPGHIAHTALSAPFVTNLSFLDATMFLAETAAPTALHMATATQRHGHLESPSDSAYSIAFNTSQPFQLACVERTRLQRQWSAYRRCAGDMDDSVTELLGRLNWRSLGSACIVDVCAHSTEAAMALAEMYPALHFIVQMIEPAQNSNGTVGAEKAEDFSGRITVQKRMPAAVQVVKNAAVYILRLTTPCPSRPAQILAELSAHLGVLRANALATLILAPPLLPEPGTVDPDVEAMARLRDLSRVQLTNECGLELGELIEMVNSVHDSSGRLVVVNKLRSRNSATVALGVKYEAYADGPYTAESAVI
;
A
#
# COMPACT_ATOMS: atom_id res chain seq x y z
N MET A 1 72.11 -13.23 28.44
CA MET A 1 71.62 -11.88 28.82
C MET A 1 71.29 -11.08 27.58
N SER A 2 72.23 -10.84 26.66
CA SER A 2 71.99 -10.08 25.43
C SER A 2 70.84 -10.61 24.58
N ALA A 3 70.76 -11.94 24.36
CA ALA A 3 69.66 -12.55 23.61
C ALA A 3 68.26 -12.35 24.24
N ALA A 4 68.15 -12.36 25.58
CA ALA A 4 66.89 -12.14 26.29
C ALA A 4 66.41 -10.69 26.15
N VAL A 5 67.34 -9.74 26.23
CA VAL A 5 67.05 -8.31 26.06
C VAL A 5 66.67 -7.99 24.62
N ILE A 6 67.36 -8.58 23.64
CA ILE A 6 67.04 -8.39 22.22
C ILE A 6 65.65 -8.92 21.89
N THR A 7 65.31 -10.13 22.35
CA THR A 7 64.01 -10.75 22.09
C THR A 7 62.87 -9.98 22.77
N GLY A 8 63.05 -9.52 24.01
CA GLY A 8 62.08 -8.67 24.70
C GLY A 8 61.89 -7.28 24.07
N ALA A 9 62.99 -6.65 23.63
CA ALA A 9 62.96 -5.36 22.94
C ALA A 9 62.27 -5.48 21.56
N PHE A 10 62.54 -6.56 20.82
CA PHE A 10 61.89 -6.84 19.56
C PHE A 10 60.37 -7.01 19.73
N LEU A 11 59.94 -7.77 20.75
CA LEU A 11 58.51 -7.99 21.02
C LEU A 11 57.79 -6.67 21.35
N SER A 12 58.41 -5.83 22.18
CA SER A 12 57.86 -4.52 22.54
C SER A 12 57.84 -3.57 21.34
N GLY A 13 58.90 -3.56 20.53
CA GLY A 13 59.00 -2.76 19.31
C GLY A 13 57.97 -3.14 18.25
N ALA A 14 57.71 -4.45 18.07
CA ALA A 14 56.66 -4.93 17.18
C ALA A 14 55.27 -4.44 17.61
N MET A 15 54.93 -4.56 18.90
CA MET A 15 53.65 -4.09 19.44
C MET A 15 53.48 -2.58 19.33
N MET A 16 54.56 -1.82 19.57
CA MET A 16 54.55 -0.37 19.47
C MET A 16 54.41 0.09 18.00
N SER A 17 55.09 -0.58 17.07
CA SER A 17 54.97 -0.31 15.63
C SER A 17 53.55 -0.59 15.11
N LEU A 18 52.95 -1.71 15.54
CA LEU A 18 51.55 -2.04 15.23
C LEU A 18 50.61 -0.92 15.70
N SER A 19 50.77 -0.47 16.95
CA SER A 19 49.85 0.49 17.56
C SER A 19 50.04 1.93 17.07
N LEU A 20 51.28 2.37 16.87
CA LEU A 20 51.59 3.76 16.52
C LEU A 20 51.65 4.01 15.02
N VAL A 21 51.85 2.98 14.20
CA VAL A 21 52.05 3.15 12.75
C VAL A 21 51.01 2.37 11.97
N ALA A 22 50.92 1.05 12.17
CA ALA A 22 50.07 0.21 11.31
C ALA A 22 48.58 0.52 11.48
N VAL A 23 48.08 0.63 12.73
CA VAL A 23 46.67 0.90 13.00
C VAL A 23 46.22 2.27 12.45
N PRO A 24 46.93 3.39 12.71
CA PRO A 24 46.59 4.68 12.09
C PRO A 24 46.59 4.63 10.56
N VAL A 25 47.60 3.99 9.95
CA VAL A 25 47.67 3.86 8.49
C VAL A 25 46.46 3.11 7.94
N PHE A 26 46.03 2.01 8.56
CA PHE A 26 44.83 1.29 8.11
C PHE A 26 43.58 2.16 8.24
N LEU A 27 43.41 2.88 9.36
CA LEU A 27 42.27 3.76 9.57
C LEU A 27 42.23 4.94 8.58
N ASP A 28 43.39 5.49 8.21
CA ASP A 28 43.48 6.64 7.31
C ASP A 28 43.39 6.24 5.82
N THR A 29 43.84 5.04 5.44
CA THR A 29 43.95 4.63 4.03
C THR A 29 42.82 3.72 3.54
N THR A 30 42.13 3.02 4.43
CA THR A 30 41.09 2.07 4.05
C THR A 30 39.72 2.74 4.09
N THR A 31 39.06 2.84 2.92
CA THR A 31 37.75 3.50 2.78
C THR A 31 36.57 2.57 3.09
N GLU A 32 36.78 1.25 3.12
CA GLU A 32 35.73 0.26 3.34
C GLU A 32 35.90 -0.46 4.69
N ALA A 33 34.84 -0.46 5.51
CA ALA A 33 34.87 -1.08 6.83
C ALA A 33 35.13 -2.61 6.77
N ALA A 34 34.60 -3.30 5.75
CA ALA A 34 34.83 -4.73 5.54
C ALA A 34 36.32 -5.06 5.34
N GLN A 35 37.03 -4.19 4.60
CA GLN A 35 38.45 -4.35 4.34
C GLN A 35 39.28 -4.12 5.62
N LEU A 36 38.86 -3.21 6.50
CA LEU A 36 39.49 -2.99 7.81
C LEU A 36 39.39 -4.23 8.71
N PHE A 37 38.22 -4.85 8.81
CA PHE A 37 38.04 -6.07 9.61
C PHE A 37 38.86 -7.23 9.07
N PHE A 38 38.93 -7.39 7.74
CA PHE A 38 39.75 -8.43 7.11
C PHE A 38 41.26 -8.21 7.35
N GLN A 39 41.74 -6.98 7.18
CA GLN A 39 43.14 -6.62 7.45
C GLN A 39 43.50 -6.87 8.92
N TRP A 40 42.63 -6.47 9.83
CA TRP A 40 42.80 -6.71 11.26
C TRP A 40 42.85 -8.21 11.60
N ALA A 41 41.92 -9.02 11.08
CA ALA A 41 41.85 -10.45 11.37
C ALA A 41 43.08 -11.20 10.85
N ARG A 42 43.58 -10.84 9.66
CA ARG A 42 44.84 -11.37 9.12
C ARG A 42 46.03 -10.96 9.98
N MET A 43 46.08 -9.71 10.43
CA MET A 43 47.13 -9.23 11.32
C MET A 43 47.13 -9.97 12.67
N TYR A 44 45.95 -10.19 13.27
CA TYR A 44 45.81 -10.99 14.48
C TYR A 44 46.28 -12.43 14.27
N HIS A 45 45.91 -13.06 13.15
CA HIS A 45 46.31 -14.44 12.84
C HIS A 45 47.84 -14.61 12.84
N TYR A 46 48.57 -13.72 12.15
CA TYR A 46 50.04 -13.76 12.13
C TYR A 46 50.65 -13.42 13.50
N GLY A 47 50.10 -12.42 14.20
CA GLY A 47 50.56 -12.03 15.53
C GLY A 47 50.40 -13.16 16.56
N HIS A 48 49.25 -13.82 16.58
CA HIS A 48 48.95 -14.91 17.51
C HIS A 48 49.79 -16.17 17.24
N GLN A 49 50.19 -16.43 15.99
CA GLN A 49 51.08 -17.55 15.67
C GLN A 49 52.52 -17.34 16.14
N ILE A 50 53.03 -16.10 16.08
CA ILE A 50 54.46 -15.82 16.26
C ILE A 50 54.77 -15.27 17.66
N LEU A 51 53.98 -14.32 18.15
CA LEU A 51 54.32 -13.50 19.32
C LEU A 51 54.27 -14.28 20.66
N PRO A 52 53.30 -15.19 20.91
CA PRO A 52 53.29 -16.00 22.13
C PRO A 52 54.50 -16.94 22.25
N ALA A 53 54.91 -17.57 21.14
CA ALA A 53 56.09 -18.43 21.12
C ALA A 53 57.37 -17.64 21.45
N MET A 54 57.49 -16.42 20.91
CA MET A 54 58.59 -15.51 21.22
C MET A 54 58.57 -15.04 22.68
N ALA A 55 57.40 -14.76 23.25
CA ALA A 55 57.25 -14.39 24.66
C ALA A 55 57.68 -15.53 25.61
N VAL A 56 57.28 -16.77 25.30
CA VAL A 56 57.71 -17.97 26.06
C VAL A 56 59.22 -18.19 25.94
N CYS A 57 59.79 -18.06 24.74
CA CYS A 57 61.23 -18.15 24.54
C CYS A 57 61.99 -17.07 25.36
N THR A 58 61.49 -15.84 25.34
CA THR A 58 62.06 -14.72 26.11
C THR A 58 61.99 -14.98 27.62
N LEU A 59 60.87 -15.51 28.12
CA LEU A 59 60.73 -15.95 29.51
C LEU A 59 61.76 -17.02 29.87
N LEU A 60 61.92 -18.06 29.05
CA LEU A 60 62.89 -19.13 29.30
C LEU A 60 64.32 -18.60 29.33
N LEU A 61 64.66 -17.66 28.45
CA LEU A 61 65.96 -17.01 28.43
C LEU A 61 66.19 -16.16 29.69
N TYR A 62 65.19 -15.39 30.14
CA TYR A 62 65.27 -14.66 31.41
C TYR A 62 65.37 -15.61 32.61
N GLY A 63 64.59 -16.69 32.63
CA GLY A 63 64.64 -17.74 33.64
C GLY A 63 66.02 -18.39 33.74
N TYR A 64 66.63 -18.75 32.60
CA TYR A 64 68.00 -19.27 32.55
C TYR A 64 69.03 -18.26 33.07
N THR A 65 68.90 -16.98 32.71
CA THR A 65 69.81 -15.95 33.25
C THR A 65 69.64 -15.74 34.75
N CYS A 66 68.42 -15.88 35.25
CA CYS A 66 68.09 -15.79 36.67
C CYS A 66 68.73 -16.94 37.46
N THR A 67 68.56 -18.18 37.03
CA THR A 67 69.15 -19.36 37.69
C THR A 67 70.68 -19.29 37.69
N LYS A 68 71.30 -18.89 36.57
CA LYS A 68 72.75 -18.70 36.46
C LYS A 68 73.28 -17.59 37.38
N LYS A 69 72.60 -16.45 37.48
CA LYS A 69 73.01 -15.35 38.38
C LYS A 69 72.77 -15.67 39.85
N ARG A 70 71.70 -16.38 40.17
CA ARG A 70 71.41 -16.86 41.53
C ARG A 70 72.48 -17.84 42.02
N GLY A 71 72.90 -18.78 41.16
CA GLY A 71 74.02 -19.70 41.46
C GLY A 71 75.35 -18.97 41.70
N ALA A 72 75.58 -17.84 41.02
CA ALA A 72 76.76 -17.00 41.21
C ALA A 72 76.64 -15.95 42.34
N LYS A 73 75.59 -16.01 43.19
CA LYS A 73 75.28 -15.05 44.27
C LYS A 73 75.22 -13.57 43.81
N ARG A 74 74.85 -13.32 42.56
CA ARG A 74 74.69 -11.97 41.98
C ARG A 74 73.22 -11.53 42.00
N PRO A 75 72.92 -10.21 41.96
CA PRO A 75 71.54 -9.74 41.92
C PRO A 75 70.81 -10.26 40.67
N TRP A 76 69.70 -10.95 40.91
CA TRP A 76 68.91 -11.66 39.89
C TRP A 76 67.44 -11.20 39.82
N GLY A 77 66.95 -10.48 40.84
CA GLY A 77 65.55 -10.07 40.96
C GLY A 77 65.02 -9.29 39.75
N LEU A 78 65.84 -8.42 39.15
CA LEU A 78 65.45 -7.64 37.97
C LEU A 78 65.14 -8.54 36.74
N PHE A 79 65.83 -9.66 36.58
CA PHE A 79 65.61 -10.59 35.48
C PHE A 79 64.37 -11.46 35.71
N ALA A 80 64.12 -11.83 36.97
CA ALA A 80 62.88 -12.50 37.34
C ALA A 80 61.67 -11.59 37.09
N LEU A 81 61.78 -10.32 37.46
CA LEU A 81 60.75 -9.31 37.19
C LEU A 81 60.51 -9.13 35.69
N ALA A 82 61.58 -8.96 34.89
CA ALA A 82 61.49 -8.82 33.43
C ALA A 82 60.86 -10.04 32.75
N GLY A 83 61.17 -11.26 33.21
CA GLY A 83 60.51 -12.47 32.73
C GLY A 83 59.02 -12.48 33.07
N ALA A 84 58.67 -12.15 34.32
CA ALA A 84 57.27 -12.10 34.76
C ALA A 84 56.44 -11.05 34.00
N THR A 85 56.99 -9.85 33.77
CA THR A 85 56.31 -8.82 32.97
C THR A 85 56.14 -9.23 31.52
N THR A 86 57.06 -10.00 30.94
CA THR A 86 56.94 -10.50 29.55
C THR A 86 55.74 -11.44 29.39
N VAL A 87 55.44 -12.27 30.40
CA VAL A 87 54.31 -13.22 30.38
C VAL A 87 53.00 -12.58 30.79
N SER A 88 53.03 -11.44 31.48
CA SER A 88 51.82 -10.69 31.87
C SER A 88 50.93 -10.28 30.69
N ILE A 89 51.48 -10.31 29.47
CA ILE A 89 50.70 -10.12 28.24
C ILE A 89 49.61 -11.20 28.05
N ILE A 90 49.82 -12.43 28.53
CA ILE A 90 48.86 -13.52 28.39
C ILE A 90 47.56 -13.24 29.19
N PRO A 91 47.62 -12.99 30.53
CA PRO A 91 46.42 -12.65 31.28
C PRO A 91 45.82 -11.31 30.83
N PHE A 92 46.64 -10.33 30.41
CA PHE A 92 46.13 -9.09 29.81
C PHE A 92 45.29 -9.38 28.55
N THR A 93 45.78 -10.24 27.67
CA THR A 93 45.06 -10.61 26.44
C THR A 93 43.75 -11.31 26.76
N TRP A 94 43.75 -12.24 27.70
CA TRP A 94 42.54 -12.98 28.09
C TRP A 94 41.48 -12.10 28.74
N ILE A 95 41.87 -11.20 29.64
CA ILE A 95 40.93 -10.38 30.40
C ILE A 95 40.39 -9.23 29.55
N PHE A 96 41.26 -8.53 28.82
CA PHE A 96 40.89 -7.27 28.18
C PHE A 96 40.72 -7.38 26.66
N MET A 97 41.50 -8.23 25.99
CA MET A 97 41.47 -8.29 24.52
C MET A 97 40.52 -9.36 23.99
N VAL A 98 40.27 -10.47 24.68
CA VAL A 98 39.38 -11.55 24.17
C VAL A 98 37.97 -11.06 23.84
N PRO A 99 37.27 -10.26 24.68
CA PRO A 99 35.95 -9.75 24.33
C PRO A 99 35.98 -8.91 23.04
N THR A 100 36.94 -7.99 22.96
CA THR A 100 37.14 -7.11 21.79
C THR A 100 37.51 -7.89 20.53
N ASN A 101 38.39 -8.88 20.65
CA ASN A 101 38.81 -9.71 19.52
C ASN A 101 37.66 -10.59 19.02
N ASN A 102 36.86 -11.16 19.93
CA ASN A 102 35.67 -11.94 19.56
C ASN A 102 34.67 -11.08 18.79
N GLU A 103 34.43 -9.84 19.24
CA GLU A 103 33.56 -8.89 18.53
C GLU A 103 34.11 -8.56 17.14
N LEU A 104 35.41 -8.29 17.01
CA LEU A 104 36.04 -8.00 15.71
C LEU A 104 36.01 -9.21 14.76
N PHE A 105 36.10 -10.45 15.27
CA PHE A 105 35.91 -11.65 14.45
C PHE A 105 34.45 -11.84 14.03
N LEU A 106 33.47 -11.49 14.88
CA LEU A 106 32.07 -11.48 14.49
C LEU A 106 31.81 -10.45 13.39
N LEU A 107 32.38 -9.25 13.50
CA LEU A 107 32.28 -8.20 12.50
C LEU A 107 32.99 -8.58 11.18
N GLU A 108 34.12 -9.28 11.22
CA GLU A 108 34.77 -9.83 10.02
C GLU A 108 33.88 -10.89 9.35
N ALA A 109 33.34 -11.83 10.12
CA ALA A 109 32.42 -12.86 9.62
C ALA A 109 31.14 -12.24 9.03
N ALA A 110 30.62 -11.19 9.67
CA ALA A 110 29.49 -10.42 9.20
C ALA A 110 29.81 -9.71 7.88
N SER A 111 30.97 -9.06 7.79
CA SER A 111 31.44 -8.38 6.57
C SER A 111 31.69 -9.33 5.39
N LYS A 112 31.99 -10.61 5.65
CA LYS A 112 32.09 -11.65 4.61
C LYS A 112 30.72 -12.18 4.17
N ALA A 113 29.72 -12.07 5.03
CA ALA A 113 28.34 -12.44 4.74
C ALA A 113 27.52 -11.29 4.10
N GLU A 114 28.13 -10.12 3.87
CA GLU A 114 27.43 -8.91 3.46
C GLU A 114 28.11 -8.18 2.32
N PRO A 115 27.33 -7.93 1.26
CA PRO A 115 26.51 -6.73 1.37
C PRO A 115 25.00 -6.96 1.57
N LEU A 116 24.50 -8.20 1.61
CA LEU A 116 23.05 -8.45 1.59
C LEU A 116 22.46 -9.20 2.79
N ALA A 117 23.18 -10.06 3.51
CA ALA A 117 22.54 -11.02 4.42
C ALA A 117 22.30 -10.52 5.86
N LEU A 118 23.18 -9.67 6.42
CA LEU A 118 23.06 -9.19 7.81
C LEU A 118 22.26 -7.87 7.91
N GLU A 119 22.26 -7.04 6.87
CA GLU A 119 21.44 -5.84 6.76
C GLU A 119 19.96 -6.26 6.71
N ILE A 120 19.65 -7.34 5.98
CA ILE A 120 18.32 -7.93 5.95
C ILE A 120 17.96 -8.59 7.28
N SER A 121 18.87 -9.29 7.96
CA SER A 121 18.56 -9.95 9.25
C SER A 121 18.38 -8.95 10.39
N GLY A 122 19.28 -7.97 10.50
CA GLY A 122 19.20 -6.88 11.47
C GLY A 122 18.02 -5.94 11.19
N ALA A 123 17.74 -5.62 9.92
CA ALA A 123 16.53 -4.89 9.55
C ALA A 123 15.26 -5.68 9.85
N LYS A 124 15.23 -7.00 9.60
CA LYS A 124 14.08 -7.85 9.98
C LYS A 124 13.85 -7.86 11.48
N GLU A 125 14.91 -7.99 12.29
CA GLU A 125 14.79 -7.94 13.76
C GLU A 125 14.29 -6.58 14.24
N LEU A 126 14.82 -5.49 13.67
CA LEU A 126 14.39 -4.13 13.99
C LEU A 126 12.94 -3.87 13.56
N VAL A 127 12.54 -4.34 12.37
CA VAL A 127 11.16 -4.25 11.85
C VAL A 127 10.20 -5.04 12.73
N LEU A 128 10.57 -6.25 13.15
CA LEU A 128 9.73 -7.05 14.06
C LEU A 128 9.60 -6.39 15.44
N LYS A 129 10.68 -5.85 16.00
CA LYS A 129 10.64 -5.11 17.28
C LYS A 129 9.80 -3.85 17.20
N THR A 130 9.94 -3.07 16.13
CA THR A 130 9.17 -1.84 15.92
C THR A 130 7.68 -2.14 15.74
N TRP A 131 7.32 -3.11 14.88
CA TRP A 131 5.93 -3.53 14.71
C TRP A 131 5.34 -4.13 15.99
N GLY A 132 6.11 -4.88 16.76
CA GLY A 132 5.68 -5.39 18.07
C GLY A 132 5.35 -4.26 19.06
N ASN A 133 6.19 -3.22 19.11
CA ASN A 133 5.94 -2.04 19.95
C ASN A 133 4.72 -1.25 19.47
N ASP A 134 4.60 -1.00 18.17
CA ASP A 134 3.47 -0.27 17.59
C ASP A 134 2.15 -1.01 17.81
N LEU A 135 2.16 -2.34 17.67
CA LEU A 135 1.02 -3.20 17.98
C LEU A 135 0.62 -3.09 19.45
N ALA A 136 1.59 -3.12 20.37
CA ALA A 136 1.34 -2.97 21.80
C ALA A 136 0.74 -1.60 22.14
N ILE A 137 1.26 -0.51 21.55
CA ILE A 137 0.75 0.85 21.74
C ILE A 137 -0.68 0.97 21.21
N ALA A 138 -0.93 0.49 19.99
CA ALA A 138 -2.24 0.55 19.37
C ALA A 138 -3.26 -0.31 20.14
N ALA A 139 -2.88 -1.52 20.58
CA ALA A 139 -3.72 -2.39 21.40
C ALA A 139 -4.06 -1.75 22.76
N LYS A 140 -3.08 -1.10 23.40
CA LYS A 140 -3.32 -0.37 24.66
C LYS A 140 -4.29 0.79 24.46
N THR A 141 -4.09 1.60 23.42
CA THR A 141 -4.99 2.72 23.07
C THR A 141 -6.42 2.24 22.88
N LEU A 142 -6.59 1.11 22.18
CA LEU A 142 -7.92 0.52 21.96
C LEU A 142 -8.53 -0.06 23.25
N SER A 143 -7.71 -0.70 24.09
CA SER A 143 -8.14 -1.23 25.39
C SER A 143 -8.59 -0.13 26.36
N ASP A 144 -7.83 0.97 26.43
CA ASP A 144 -8.15 2.11 27.28
C ASP A 144 -9.47 2.78 26.83
N HIS A 145 -9.69 2.86 25.51
CA HIS A 145 -10.96 3.34 24.96
C HIS A 145 -12.15 2.44 25.32
N CYS A 146 -12.02 1.11 25.16
CA CYS A 146 -13.09 0.17 25.51
C CYS A 146 -13.41 0.14 27.01
N ARG A 147 -12.42 0.43 27.88
CA ARG A 147 -12.65 0.59 29.33
C ARG A 147 -13.44 1.86 29.66
N ALA A 148 -13.25 2.93 28.90
CA ALA A 148 -13.97 4.18 29.10
C ALA A 148 -15.43 4.12 28.63
N ASP A 149 -15.73 3.35 27.57
CA ASP A 149 -17.08 3.21 26.98
C ASP A 149 -17.98 2.18 27.69
N GLY A 150 -17.48 1.43 28.68
CA GLY A 150 -18.28 0.47 29.46
C GLY A 150 -18.75 -0.78 28.69
N THR A 151 -18.35 -0.97 27.43
CA THR A 151 -18.71 -2.14 26.60
C THR A 151 -17.81 -3.34 26.90
N ALA A 152 -17.92 -3.90 28.11
CA ALA A 152 -17.06 -5.00 28.56
C ALA A 152 -17.52 -6.41 28.17
N SER A 153 -18.61 -6.58 27.38
CA SER A 153 -19.28 -7.89 27.23
C SER A 153 -19.47 -8.42 25.81
N THR A 154 -18.95 -7.75 24.77
CA THR A 154 -19.00 -8.29 23.40
C THR A 154 -17.65 -8.86 22.95
N PRO A 155 -17.58 -10.09 22.41
CA PRO A 155 -16.34 -10.71 21.95
C PRO A 155 -15.72 -10.01 20.72
N HIS A 156 -16.42 -9.04 20.14
CA HIS A 156 -15.91 -8.17 19.08
C HIS A 156 -15.72 -6.76 19.65
N LEU A 157 -14.52 -6.20 19.45
CA LEU A 157 -14.22 -4.77 19.62
C LEU A 157 -14.94 -3.98 18.51
N ALA A 158 -16.27 -4.02 18.49
CA ALA A 158 -17.09 -3.29 17.55
C ALA A 158 -17.04 -1.81 17.93
N ILE A 159 -16.06 -1.12 17.36
CA ILE A 159 -16.00 0.34 17.39
C ILE A 159 -17.21 0.83 16.59
N THR A 160 -18.23 1.37 17.27
CA THR A 160 -19.34 2.05 16.61
C THR A 160 -18.76 3.18 15.73
N SER A 161 -19.39 3.49 14.60
CA SER A 161 -18.87 4.45 13.61
C SER A 161 -18.67 5.89 14.13
N VAL A 162 -18.96 6.13 15.42
CA VAL A 162 -18.89 7.40 16.14
C VAL A 162 -17.70 7.45 17.12
N ALA A 163 -16.80 6.47 17.12
CA ALA A 163 -15.65 6.50 18.01
C ALA A 163 -14.64 7.62 17.67
N PRO A 164 -13.99 8.23 18.69
CA PRO A 164 -12.95 9.23 18.51
C PRO A 164 -11.88 8.72 17.53
N GLY A 165 -11.41 9.61 16.65
CA GLY A 165 -10.54 9.26 15.51
C GLY A 165 -9.29 8.46 15.89
N GLU A 166 -8.86 8.53 17.15
CA GLU A 166 -7.74 7.77 17.71
C GLU A 166 -8.02 6.27 17.83
N ALA A 167 -9.20 5.85 18.31
CA ALA A 167 -9.53 4.42 18.46
C ALA A 167 -9.65 3.72 17.10
N ASN A 168 -10.29 4.40 16.13
CA ASN A 168 -10.37 3.92 14.75
C ASN A 168 -9.01 3.87 14.05
N ARG A 169 -8.09 4.79 14.38
CA ARG A 169 -6.70 4.76 13.89
C ARG A 169 -5.92 3.61 14.53
N ALA A 170 -6.04 3.41 15.83
CA ALA A 170 -5.41 2.31 16.55
C ALA A 170 -5.86 0.95 16.00
N ARG A 171 -7.17 0.76 15.78
CA ARG A 171 -7.71 -0.44 15.13
C ARG A 171 -7.12 -0.68 13.74
N ARG A 172 -7.06 0.35 12.89
CA ARG A 172 -6.46 0.24 11.55
C ARG A 172 -4.98 -0.15 11.64
N ASN A 173 -4.21 0.49 12.52
CA ASN A 173 -2.80 0.16 12.73
C ASN A 173 -2.61 -1.30 13.15
N ILE A 174 -3.42 -1.81 14.08
CA ILE A 174 -3.38 -3.22 14.51
C ILE A 174 -3.60 -4.16 13.31
N LEU A 175 -4.63 -3.90 12.51
CA LEU A 175 -4.95 -4.73 11.35
C LEU A 175 -3.81 -4.70 10.32
N THR A 176 -3.31 -3.52 9.96
CA THR A 176 -2.20 -3.38 9.00
C THR A 176 -0.94 -4.08 9.50
N ILE A 177 -0.59 -3.98 10.79
CA ILE A 177 0.56 -4.70 11.36
C ILE A 177 0.33 -6.22 11.31
N ALA A 178 -0.86 -6.68 11.66
CA ALA A 178 -1.19 -8.11 11.63
C ALA A 178 -1.09 -8.68 10.21
N THR A 179 -1.62 -7.98 9.20
CA THR A 179 -1.51 -8.38 7.78
C THR A 179 -0.05 -8.43 7.35
N ARG A 180 0.75 -7.40 7.68
CA ARG A 180 2.18 -7.36 7.32
C ARG A 180 2.97 -8.50 7.98
N LEU A 181 2.69 -8.81 9.24
CA LEU A 181 3.29 -9.95 9.93
C LEU A 181 2.90 -11.27 9.26
N GLN A 182 1.63 -11.46 8.89
CA GLN A 182 1.18 -12.64 8.15
C GLN A 182 1.91 -12.77 6.82
N THR A 183 2.01 -11.70 6.03
CA THR A 183 2.74 -11.73 4.75
C THR A 183 4.23 -12.04 4.92
N LEU A 184 4.86 -11.51 5.98
CA LEU A 184 6.28 -11.74 6.24
C LEU A 184 6.59 -13.17 6.69
N LEU A 185 5.67 -13.79 7.42
CA LEU A 185 5.83 -15.12 7.99
C LEU A 185 5.30 -16.24 7.10
N ALA A 186 4.39 -15.94 6.17
CA ALA A 186 3.70 -16.94 5.36
C ALA A 186 4.67 -17.78 4.53
N GLU A 187 4.60 -19.10 4.72
CA GLU A 187 5.25 -20.06 3.83
C GLU A 187 4.38 -20.37 2.60
N PRO A 188 4.95 -20.88 1.49
CA PRO A 188 4.18 -21.18 0.28
C PRO A 188 2.97 -22.09 0.50
N ALA A 189 3.08 -23.08 1.39
CA ALA A 189 1.98 -23.97 1.73
C ALA A 189 0.87 -23.23 2.51
N GLU A 190 1.23 -22.37 3.45
CA GLU A 190 0.29 -21.58 4.24
C GLU A 190 -0.46 -20.57 3.38
N PHE A 191 0.22 -19.96 2.41
CA PHE A 191 -0.41 -19.07 1.43
C PHE A 191 -1.52 -19.79 0.66
N ILE A 192 -1.25 -20.99 0.15
CA ILE A 192 -2.25 -21.81 -0.57
C ILE A 192 -3.40 -22.22 0.36
N GLN A 193 -3.09 -22.63 1.59
CA GLN A 193 -4.10 -22.99 2.58
C GLN A 193 -5.00 -21.79 2.94
N HIS A 194 -4.44 -20.59 3.03
CA HIS A 194 -5.19 -19.37 3.23
C HIS A 194 -6.15 -19.11 2.06
N LEU A 195 -5.67 -19.18 0.82
CA LEU A 195 -6.52 -19.04 -0.38
C LEU A 195 -7.64 -20.08 -0.43
N ALA A 196 -7.34 -21.34 -0.12
CA ALA A 196 -8.33 -22.41 -0.06
C ALA A 196 -9.40 -22.12 1.01
N SER A 197 -8.98 -21.62 2.17
CA SER A 197 -9.88 -21.24 3.26
C SER A 197 -10.78 -20.07 2.87
N GLN A 198 -10.24 -19.02 2.23
CA GLN A 198 -11.04 -17.88 1.74
C GLN A 198 -12.05 -18.30 0.67
N ASN A 199 -11.64 -19.16 -0.27
CA ASN A 199 -12.54 -19.71 -1.28
C ASN A 199 -13.70 -20.50 -0.64
N GLN A 200 -13.40 -21.33 0.36
CA GLN A 200 -14.41 -22.10 1.07
C GLN A 200 -15.34 -21.22 1.92
N LEU A 201 -14.83 -20.13 2.51
CA LEU A 201 -15.65 -19.13 3.20
C LEU A 201 -16.60 -18.43 2.23
N LEU A 202 -16.12 -17.99 1.06
CA LEU A 202 -16.95 -17.36 0.04
C LEU A 202 -18.06 -18.31 -0.44
N ALA A 203 -17.74 -19.58 -0.71
CA ALA A 203 -18.73 -20.59 -1.07
C ALA A 203 -19.78 -20.82 0.03
N SER A 204 -19.33 -20.82 1.29
CA SER A 204 -20.21 -20.97 2.47
C SER A 204 -21.16 -19.77 2.62
N LEU A 205 -20.66 -18.55 2.44
CA LEU A 205 -21.49 -17.34 2.51
C LEU A 205 -22.50 -17.28 1.35
N LYS A 206 -22.09 -17.68 0.14
CA LYS A 206 -23.02 -17.83 -1.00
C LYS A 206 -24.14 -18.82 -0.65
N TRP A 207 -23.80 -19.98 -0.08
CA TRP A 207 -24.78 -20.98 0.31
C TRP A 207 -25.76 -20.44 1.37
N LEU A 208 -25.26 -19.76 2.40
CA LEU A 208 -26.10 -19.13 3.42
C LEU A 208 -27.05 -18.07 2.83
N GLY A 209 -26.57 -17.32 1.83
CA GLY A 209 -27.36 -16.32 1.11
C GLY A 209 -28.45 -16.93 0.23
N GLU A 210 -28.12 -17.96 -0.56
CA GLU A 210 -29.04 -18.65 -1.47
C GLU A 210 -30.25 -19.24 -0.71
N PHE A 211 -30.00 -19.86 0.44
CA PHE A 211 -31.03 -20.48 1.28
C PHE A 211 -31.59 -19.54 2.36
N GLN A 212 -31.21 -18.25 2.33
CA GLN A 212 -31.68 -17.22 3.28
C GLN A 212 -31.48 -17.59 4.76
N VAL A 213 -30.49 -18.43 5.07
CA VAL A 213 -30.26 -19.00 6.41
C VAL A 213 -30.06 -17.91 7.46
N LEU A 214 -29.41 -16.81 7.09
CA LEU A 214 -29.16 -15.70 8.00
C LEU A 214 -30.46 -15.07 8.53
N ALA A 215 -31.53 -15.01 7.71
CA ALA A 215 -32.81 -14.47 8.14
C ALA A 215 -33.57 -15.41 9.09
N CYS A 216 -33.23 -16.70 9.11
CA CYS A 216 -33.83 -17.71 9.98
C CYS A 216 -33.20 -17.74 11.39
N ILE A 217 -32.11 -17.01 11.62
CA ILE A 217 -31.41 -16.95 12.91
C ILE A 217 -31.84 -15.67 13.64
N PRO A 218 -32.23 -15.73 14.94
CA PRO A 218 -32.59 -14.53 15.67
C PRO A 218 -31.37 -13.60 15.86
N LEU A 219 -31.60 -12.28 15.74
CA LEU A 219 -30.54 -11.26 15.93
C LEU A 219 -29.94 -11.27 17.34
N SER A 220 -30.64 -11.83 18.33
CA SER A 220 -30.17 -11.96 19.70
C SER A 220 -30.55 -13.33 20.26
N GLY A 221 -29.62 -13.96 20.97
CA GLY A 221 -29.78 -15.32 21.47
C GLY A 221 -29.30 -16.39 20.47
N SER A 222 -29.73 -17.63 20.69
CA SER A 222 -29.42 -18.77 19.83
C SER A 222 -30.65 -19.60 19.53
N ILE A 223 -30.62 -20.33 18.42
CA ILE A 223 -31.72 -21.17 17.90
C ILE A 223 -31.20 -22.58 17.60
N PRO A 224 -31.98 -23.65 17.82
CA PRO A 224 -31.58 -25.00 17.43
C PRO A 224 -31.30 -25.11 15.93
N ALA A 225 -30.23 -25.81 15.55
CA ALA A 225 -29.83 -25.98 14.16
C ALA A 225 -30.90 -26.66 13.32
N LYS A 226 -31.62 -27.62 13.91
CA LYS A 226 -32.76 -28.29 13.29
C LYS A 226 -33.87 -27.33 12.90
N GLU A 227 -34.22 -26.37 13.76
CA GLU A 227 -35.27 -25.40 13.44
C GLU A 227 -34.85 -24.48 12.30
N VAL A 228 -33.59 -24.03 12.27
CA VAL A 228 -33.04 -23.24 11.16
C VAL A 228 -33.06 -24.06 9.86
N ALA A 229 -32.69 -25.34 9.94
CA ALA A 229 -32.68 -26.25 8.80
C ALA A 229 -34.09 -26.46 8.23
N ASP A 230 -35.09 -26.67 9.10
CA ASP A 230 -36.49 -26.83 8.73
C ASP A 230 -37.06 -25.54 8.12
N LEU A 231 -36.74 -24.36 8.69
CA LEU A 231 -37.17 -23.05 8.18
C LEU A 231 -36.54 -22.70 6.82
N ALA A 232 -35.26 -22.98 6.63
CA ALA A 232 -34.53 -22.70 5.39
C ALA A 232 -34.71 -23.80 4.33
N GLY A 233 -35.34 -24.92 4.66
CA GLY A 233 -35.54 -26.05 3.75
C GLY A 233 -34.25 -26.76 3.34
N VAL A 234 -33.28 -26.88 4.26
CA VAL A 234 -31.95 -27.45 4.00
C VAL A 234 -31.64 -28.63 4.94
N PRO A 235 -30.75 -29.57 4.56
CA PRO A 235 -30.34 -30.63 5.47
C PRO A 235 -29.55 -30.10 6.68
N GLU A 236 -29.99 -30.41 7.90
CA GLU A 236 -29.31 -30.02 9.15
C GLU A 236 -27.81 -30.37 9.17
N PRO A 237 -27.36 -31.57 8.74
CA PRO A 237 -25.93 -31.88 8.73
C PRO A 237 -25.13 -30.96 7.82
N GLN A 238 -25.70 -30.55 6.69
CA GLN A 238 -25.05 -29.62 5.76
C GLN A 238 -25.00 -28.22 6.34
N LEU A 239 -26.11 -27.73 6.92
CA LEU A 239 -26.17 -26.45 7.63
C LEU A 239 -25.08 -26.37 8.71
N CYS A 240 -24.99 -27.38 9.58
CA CYS A 240 -23.99 -27.42 10.65
C CYS A 240 -22.55 -27.35 10.12
N ARG A 241 -22.24 -28.02 9.00
CA ARG A 241 -20.90 -27.95 8.38
C ARG A 241 -20.58 -26.55 7.86
N VAL A 242 -21.54 -25.91 7.20
CA VAL A 242 -21.40 -24.54 6.68
C VAL A 242 -21.23 -23.55 7.83
N VAL A 243 -22.07 -23.63 8.86
CA VAL A 243 -21.98 -22.77 10.05
C VAL A 243 -20.61 -22.91 10.71
N ARG A 244 -20.14 -24.14 10.96
CA ARG A 244 -18.83 -24.38 11.58
C ARG A 244 -17.68 -23.86 10.73
N MET A 245 -17.76 -23.98 9.41
CA MET A 245 -16.78 -23.36 8.51
C MET A 245 -16.75 -21.85 8.68
N THR A 246 -17.91 -21.18 8.64
CA THR A 246 -17.98 -19.72 8.80
C THR A 246 -17.61 -19.25 10.22
N ALA A 247 -17.76 -20.10 11.23
CA ALA A 247 -17.35 -19.83 12.59
C ALA A 247 -15.82 -19.72 12.76
N THR A 248 -15.04 -20.39 11.89
CA THR A 248 -13.57 -20.24 11.88
C THR A 248 -13.12 -18.81 11.54
N ALA A 249 -13.97 -18.04 10.84
CA ALA A 249 -13.76 -16.64 10.52
C ALA A 249 -14.54 -15.68 11.45
N GLY A 250 -15.13 -16.17 12.53
CA GLY A 250 -15.92 -15.37 13.48
C GLY A 250 -17.26 -14.86 12.92
N PHE A 251 -17.73 -15.38 11.79
CA PHE A 251 -18.94 -14.89 11.13
C PHE A 251 -20.22 -15.36 11.83
N LEU A 252 -20.45 -16.66 11.95
CA LEU A 252 -21.48 -17.25 12.81
C LEU A 252 -20.80 -17.95 13.98
N HIS A 253 -21.57 -18.43 14.96
CA HIS A 253 -21.02 -19.31 15.99
C HIS A 253 -22.04 -20.31 16.53
N GLU A 254 -21.53 -21.38 17.13
CA GLU A 254 -22.29 -22.44 17.79
C GLU A 254 -22.07 -22.34 19.31
N PRO A 255 -22.84 -21.50 20.05
CA PRO A 255 -22.58 -21.25 21.48
C PRO A 255 -22.76 -22.48 22.36
N ARG A 256 -23.58 -23.44 21.91
CA ARG A 256 -23.81 -24.75 22.54
C ARG A 256 -23.99 -25.78 21.42
N PRO A 257 -23.66 -27.06 21.65
CA PRO A 257 -23.83 -28.09 20.63
C PRO A 257 -25.23 -28.08 20.03
N GLY A 258 -25.31 -27.97 18.71
CA GLY A 258 -26.57 -27.95 17.96
C GLY A 258 -27.37 -26.64 18.03
N HIS A 259 -26.83 -25.55 18.58
CA HIS A 259 -27.46 -24.23 18.57
C HIS A 259 -26.65 -23.25 17.74
N ILE A 260 -27.29 -22.47 16.88
CA ILE A 260 -26.66 -21.48 16.00
C ILE A 260 -27.04 -20.08 16.48
N ALA A 261 -26.10 -19.14 16.40
CA ALA A 261 -26.35 -17.75 16.69
C ALA A 261 -25.50 -16.81 15.85
N HIS A 262 -26.02 -15.60 15.63
CA HIS A 262 -25.27 -14.51 15.03
C HIS A 262 -24.10 -14.06 15.91
N THR A 263 -23.09 -13.48 15.25
CA THR A 263 -22.06 -12.68 15.90
C THR A 263 -22.26 -11.21 15.52
N ALA A 264 -21.45 -10.31 16.10
CA ALA A 264 -21.43 -8.91 15.69
C ALA A 264 -21.07 -8.71 14.20
N LEU A 265 -20.41 -9.69 13.56
CA LEU A 265 -20.04 -9.63 12.15
C LEU A 265 -21.18 -10.07 11.22
N SER A 266 -21.95 -11.11 11.59
CA SER A 266 -23.03 -11.61 10.74
C SER A 266 -24.38 -10.93 10.96
N ALA A 267 -24.68 -10.41 12.16
CA ALA A 267 -25.95 -9.72 12.41
C ALA A 267 -26.21 -8.54 11.44
N PRO A 268 -25.21 -7.69 11.09
CA PRO A 268 -25.40 -6.61 10.12
C PRO A 268 -25.81 -7.06 8.72
N PHE A 269 -25.55 -8.32 8.32
CA PHE A 269 -25.97 -8.85 7.02
C PHE A 269 -27.49 -9.02 6.90
N VAL A 270 -28.21 -9.10 8.04
CA VAL A 270 -29.68 -9.17 8.08
C VAL A 270 -30.29 -7.77 8.10
N THR A 271 -29.69 -6.83 8.85
CA THR A 271 -30.21 -5.46 8.95
C THR A 271 -29.83 -4.58 7.75
N ASN A 272 -28.73 -4.89 7.08
CA ASN A 272 -28.29 -4.20 5.87
C ASN A 272 -28.02 -5.22 4.75
N LEU A 273 -29.01 -5.42 3.90
CA LEU A 273 -28.97 -6.37 2.78
C LEU A 273 -27.88 -6.06 1.76
N SER A 274 -27.29 -4.86 1.75
CA SER A 274 -26.20 -4.53 0.82
C SER A 274 -24.98 -5.44 1.03
N PHE A 275 -24.72 -5.89 2.26
CA PHE A 275 -23.60 -6.80 2.52
C PHE A 275 -23.83 -8.18 1.90
N LEU A 276 -25.07 -8.67 1.98
CA LEU A 276 -25.46 -9.92 1.33
C LEU A 276 -25.39 -9.77 -0.20
N ASP A 277 -25.95 -8.69 -0.75
CA ASP A 277 -25.89 -8.39 -2.17
C ASP A 277 -24.46 -8.33 -2.71
N ALA A 278 -23.55 -7.67 -1.98
CA ALA A 278 -22.13 -7.60 -2.32
C ALA A 278 -21.46 -8.98 -2.33
N THR A 279 -21.79 -9.83 -1.35
CA THR A 279 -21.26 -11.19 -1.25
C THR A 279 -21.78 -12.08 -2.37
N MET A 280 -23.08 -11.97 -2.69
CA MET A 280 -23.66 -12.70 -3.81
C MET A 280 -23.04 -12.26 -5.13
N PHE A 281 -22.81 -10.95 -5.34
CA PHE A 281 -22.06 -10.49 -6.52
C PHE A 281 -20.66 -11.10 -6.60
N LEU A 282 -19.92 -11.06 -5.49
CA LEU A 282 -18.56 -11.58 -5.41
C LEU A 282 -18.52 -13.07 -5.78
N ALA A 283 -19.43 -13.86 -5.23
CA ALA A 283 -19.46 -15.31 -5.44
C ALA A 283 -20.07 -15.74 -6.78
N GLU A 284 -21.12 -15.05 -7.25
CA GLU A 284 -21.88 -15.42 -8.45
C GLU A 284 -21.31 -14.83 -9.72
N THR A 285 -20.61 -13.69 -9.64
CA THR A 285 -20.15 -12.94 -10.81
C THR A 285 -18.66 -12.66 -10.78
N ALA A 286 -18.17 -11.92 -9.78
CA ALA A 286 -16.79 -11.45 -9.79
C ALA A 286 -15.77 -12.60 -9.75
N ALA A 287 -15.93 -13.58 -8.85
CA ALA A 287 -14.98 -14.68 -8.72
C ALA A 287 -14.97 -15.60 -9.96
N PRO A 288 -16.12 -16.08 -10.50
CA PRO A 288 -16.12 -16.82 -11.77
C PRO A 288 -15.47 -16.05 -12.92
N THR A 289 -15.79 -14.75 -13.06
CA THR A 289 -15.20 -13.89 -14.09
C THR A 289 -13.68 -13.74 -13.91
N ALA A 290 -13.20 -13.49 -12.69
CA ALA A 290 -11.77 -13.38 -12.41
C ALA A 290 -11.00 -14.67 -12.74
N LEU A 291 -11.57 -15.84 -12.43
CA LEU A 291 -10.95 -17.14 -12.73
C LEU A 291 -10.88 -17.45 -14.23
N HIS A 292 -11.72 -16.83 -15.06
CA HIS A 292 -11.67 -16.97 -16.52
C HIS A 292 -10.75 -15.95 -17.21
N MET A 293 -10.10 -15.06 -16.46
CA MET A 293 -9.20 -14.05 -17.01
C MET A 293 -8.09 -14.66 -17.87
N ALA A 294 -7.46 -15.76 -17.42
CA ALA A 294 -6.41 -16.42 -18.19
C ALA A 294 -6.89 -16.91 -19.57
N THR A 295 -8.10 -17.48 -19.62
CA THR A 295 -8.73 -17.90 -20.89
C THR A 295 -9.05 -16.70 -21.78
N ALA A 296 -9.50 -15.59 -21.19
CA ALA A 296 -9.74 -14.34 -21.93
C ALA A 296 -8.45 -13.81 -22.56
N THR A 297 -7.35 -13.77 -21.80
CA THR A 297 -6.04 -13.34 -22.29
C THR A 297 -5.55 -14.20 -23.45
N GLN A 298 -5.71 -15.52 -23.36
CA GLN A 298 -5.33 -16.44 -24.45
C GLN A 298 -6.12 -16.17 -25.75
N ARG A 299 -7.41 -15.84 -25.64
CA ARG A 299 -8.26 -15.57 -26.82
C ARG A 299 -7.99 -14.19 -27.43
N HIS A 300 -7.78 -13.17 -26.60
CA HIS A 300 -7.45 -11.81 -27.05
C HIS A 300 -6.15 -11.75 -27.87
N GLY A 301 -5.18 -12.63 -27.60
CA GLY A 301 -3.96 -12.74 -28.41
C GLY A 301 -4.18 -13.30 -29.83
N HIS A 302 -5.37 -13.84 -30.12
CA HIS A 302 -5.69 -14.48 -31.40
C HIS A 302 -6.85 -13.83 -32.18
N LEU A 303 -7.73 -13.06 -31.51
CA LEU A 303 -8.90 -12.42 -32.12
C LEU A 303 -9.08 -11.00 -31.57
N GLU A 304 -9.02 -9.98 -32.44
CA GLU A 304 -9.29 -8.58 -32.13
C GLU A 304 -10.81 -8.30 -31.96
N SER A 305 -11.50 -9.07 -31.13
CA SER A 305 -12.91 -8.81 -30.83
C SER A 305 -13.05 -8.07 -29.49
N PRO A 306 -13.55 -6.82 -29.47
CA PRO A 306 -13.82 -6.06 -28.24
C PRO A 306 -14.81 -6.75 -27.27
N SER A 307 -15.48 -7.82 -27.72
CA SER A 307 -16.53 -8.53 -26.97
C SER A 307 -16.02 -9.69 -26.10
N ASP A 308 -14.73 -10.05 -26.16
CA ASP A 308 -14.17 -11.19 -25.44
C ASP A 308 -13.60 -10.80 -24.07
N SER A 309 -14.43 -10.20 -23.21
CA SER A 309 -14.12 -10.02 -21.78
C SER A 309 -14.08 -11.35 -21.01
N ALA A 310 -13.43 -11.37 -19.85
CA ALA A 310 -13.49 -12.54 -18.97
C ALA A 310 -14.93 -12.84 -18.50
N TYR A 311 -15.76 -11.81 -18.36
CA TYR A 311 -17.19 -11.93 -18.08
C TYR A 311 -17.94 -12.68 -19.19
N SER A 312 -17.80 -12.25 -20.45
CA SER A 312 -18.50 -12.89 -21.59
C SER A 312 -18.14 -14.37 -21.73
N ILE A 313 -16.88 -14.72 -21.46
CA ILE A 313 -16.41 -16.12 -21.45
C ILE A 313 -17.02 -16.90 -20.28
N ALA A 314 -16.95 -16.37 -19.05
CA ALA A 314 -17.44 -17.06 -17.86
C ALA A 314 -18.95 -17.37 -17.93
N PHE A 315 -19.74 -16.50 -18.57
CA PHE A 315 -21.20 -16.65 -18.70
C PHE A 315 -21.66 -17.08 -20.09
N ASN A 316 -20.73 -17.42 -20.99
CA ASN A 316 -21.00 -17.81 -22.37
C ASN A 316 -22.02 -16.87 -23.05
N THR A 317 -21.76 -15.57 -23.00
CA THR A 317 -22.65 -14.52 -23.50
C THR A 317 -21.89 -13.53 -24.37
N SER A 318 -22.52 -13.03 -25.42
CA SER A 318 -22.00 -11.91 -26.22
C SER A 318 -22.38 -10.54 -25.64
N GLN A 319 -23.21 -10.51 -24.59
CA GLN A 319 -23.70 -9.26 -24.00
C GLN A 319 -22.62 -8.63 -23.09
N PRO A 320 -22.27 -7.35 -23.31
CA PRO A 320 -21.43 -6.59 -22.39
C PRO A 320 -22.01 -6.51 -20.97
N PHE A 321 -21.15 -6.56 -19.97
CA PHE A 321 -21.55 -6.52 -18.56
C PHE A 321 -22.41 -5.28 -18.20
N GLN A 322 -22.08 -4.12 -18.76
CA GLN A 322 -22.83 -2.89 -18.52
C GLN A 322 -24.28 -2.99 -19.00
N LEU A 323 -24.50 -3.59 -20.18
CA LEU A 323 -25.86 -3.82 -20.71
C LEU A 323 -26.60 -4.85 -19.87
N ALA A 324 -25.93 -5.93 -19.45
CA ALA A 324 -26.52 -6.93 -18.56
C ALA A 324 -26.98 -6.32 -17.23
N CYS A 325 -26.24 -5.34 -16.69
CA CYS A 325 -26.62 -4.62 -15.48
C CYS A 325 -27.89 -3.77 -15.69
N VAL A 326 -28.01 -3.05 -16.81
CA VAL A 326 -29.21 -2.25 -17.12
C VAL A 326 -30.46 -3.13 -17.23
N GLU A 327 -30.32 -4.31 -17.85
CA GLU A 327 -31.45 -5.23 -18.04
C GLU A 327 -31.80 -6.03 -16.77
N ARG A 328 -30.81 -6.35 -15.93
CA ARG A 328 -30.99 -7.20 -14.75
C ARG A 328 -30.86 -6.39 -13.47
N THR A 329 -31.99 -5.93 -12.95
CA THR A 329 -32.05 -5.11 -11.72
C THR A 329 -31.37 -5.74 -10.51
N ARG A 330 -31.47 -7.08 -10.32
CA ARG A 330 -30.75 -7.81 -9.26
C ARG A 330 -29.23 -7.67 -9.43
N LEU A 331 -28.72 -7.87 -10.65
CA LEU A 331 -27.29 -7.77 -10.93
C LEU A 331 -26.78 -6.35 -10.68
N GLN A 332 -27.51 -5.32 -11.14
CA GLN A 332 -27.14 -3.93 -10.89
C GLN A 332 -27.13 -3.58 -9.40
N ARG A 333 -28.12 -4.06 -8.63
CA ARG A 333 -28.17 -3.87 -7.18
C ARG A 333 -26.96 -4.52 -6.51
N GLN A 334 -26.71 -5.78 -6.82
CA GLN A 334 -25.57 -6.57 -6.32
C GLN A 334 -24.22 -5.92 -6.66
N TRP A 335 -24.04 -5.50 -7.91
CA TRP A 335 -22.87 -4.77 -8.38
C TRP A 335 -22.64 -3.48 -7.60
N SER A 336 -23.68 -2.64 -7.45
CA SER A 336 -23.58 -1.39 -6.72
C SER A 336 -23.20 -1.58 -5.24
N ALA A 337 -23.70 -2.66 -4.62
CA ALA A 337 -23.39 -3.01 -3.25
C ALA A 337 -21.94 -3.50 -3.11
N TYR A 338 -21.46 -4.32 -4.05
CA TYR A 338 -20.07 -4.79 -4.09
C TYR A 338 -19.09 -3.63 -4.25
N ARG A 339 -19.33 -2.70 -5.18
CA ARG A 339 -18.48 -1.50 -5.37
C ARG A 339 -18.32 -0.72 -4.08
N ARG A 340 -19.43 -0.50 -3.36
CA ARG A 340 -19.44 0.18 -2.06
C ARG A 340 -18.57 -0.53 -1.02
N CYS A 341 -18.67 -1.87 -0.94
CA CYS A 341 -17.87 -2.66 0.00
C CYS A 341 -16.39 -2.74 -0.39
N ALA A 342 -16.08 -2.79 -1.68
CA ALA A 342 -14.72 -2.75 -2.21
C ALA A 342 -14.08 -1.35 -2.09
N GLY A 343 -14.84 -0.35 -1.61
CA GLY A 343 -14.42 1.05 -1.46
C GLY A 343 -14.28 1.81 -2.77
N ASP A 344 -14.86 1.29 -3.85
CA ASP A 344 -14.94 1.94 -5.16
C ASP A 344 -16.11 2.94 -5.17
N MET A 345 -15.90 4.07 -4.51
CA MET A 345 -16.90 5.14 -4.41
C MET A 345 -16.50 6.34 -5.27
N ASP A 346 -17.43 6.83 -6.09
CA ASP A 346 -17.36 8.17 -6.72
C ASP A 346 -17.21 9.28 -5.66
N ASP A 347 -17.59 8.98 -4.40
CA ASP A 347 -17.42 9.86 -3.24
C ASP A 347 -15.98 10.25 -2.94
N SER A 348 -14.98 9.47 -3.37
CA SER A 348 -13.57 9.81 -3.13
C SER A 348 -13.15 11.11 -3.84
N VAL A 349 -13.73 11.37 -5.01
CA VAL A 349 -13.55 12.64 -5.73
C VAL A 349 -14.33 13.74 -5.03
N THR A 350 -15.56 13.48 -4.58
CA THR A 350 -16.36 14.45 -3.82
C THR A 350 -15.70 14.85 -2.50
N GLU A 351 -15.08 13.91 -1.77
CA GLU A 351 -14.28 14.16 -0.56
C GLU A 351 -13.07 15.04 -0.88
N LEU A 352 -12.36 14.74 -1.98
CA LEU A 352 -11.20 15.52 -2.43
C LEU A 352 -11.61 16.95 -2.80
N LEU A 353 -12.72 17.10 -3.52
CA LEU A 353 -13.30 18.39 -3.88
C LEU A 353 -13.72 19.15 -2.62
N GLY A 354 -14.36 18.53 -1.63
CA GLY A 354 -14.78 19.17 -0.38
C GLY A 354 -13.64 19.81 0.42
N ARG A 355 -12.39 19.37 0.22
CA ARG A 355 -11.19 19.89 0.89
C ARG A 355 -10.56 21.09 0.19
N LEU A 356 -11.01 21.43 -1.02
CA LEU A 356 -10.50 22.60 -1.72
C LEU A 356 -10.96 23.89 -1.04
N ASN A 357 -10.11 24.92 -1.08
CA ASN A 357 -10.44 26.22 -0.51
C ASN A 357 -11.37 27.02 -1.44
N TRP A 358 -12.59 26.52 -1.66
CA TRP A 358 -13.61 27.13 -2.50
C TRP A 358 -13.93 28.58 -2.09
N ARG A 359 -13.77 28.91 -0.80
CA ARG A 359 -13.99 30.27 -0.28
C ARG A 359 -13.09 31.31 -0.93
N SER A 360 -11.88 30.92 -1.36
CA SER A 360 -10.95 31.82 -2.04
C SER A 360 -11.45 32.31 -3.41
N LEU A 361 -12.39 31.60 -4.03
CA LEU A 361 -12.96 31.97 -5.32
C LEU A 361 -14.04 33.06 -5.22
N GLY A 362 -14.56 33.33 -4.01
CA GLY A 362 -15.66 34.27 -3.81
C GLY A 362 -16.94 33.84 -4.54
N SER A 363 -17.57 34.76 -5.26
CA SER A 363 -18.72 34.46 -6.12
C SER A 363 -18.25 33.93 -7.47
N ALA A 364 -18.36 32.62 -7.68
CA ALA A 364 -17.81 31.96 -8.85
C ALA A 364 -18.77 30.90 -9.43
N CYS A 365 -18.64 30.67 -10.73
CA CYS A 365 -19.33 29.60 -11.45
C CYS A 365 -18.41 28.38 -11.56
N ILE A 366 -18.93 27.21 -11.17
CA ILE A 366 -18.30 25.90 -11.30
C ILE A 366 -19.06 25.10 -12.34
N VAL A 367 -18.37 24.46 -13.27
CA VAL A 367 -18.99 23.55 -14.24
C VAL A 367 -18.57 22.13 -13.92
N ASP A 368 -19.51 21.27 -13.57
CA ASP A 368 -19.30 19.85 -13.33
C ASP A 368 -19.62 19.07 -14.61
N VAL A 369 -18.60 18.58 -15.29
CA VAL A 369 -18.65 18.02 -16.64
C VAL A 369 -18.64 16.49 -16.57
N CYS A 370 -19.52 15.87 -17.36
CA CYS A 370 -19.71 14.41 -17.42
C CYS A 370 -20.24 13.82 -16.10
N ALA A 371 -20.99 14.61 -15.32
CA ALA A 371 -21.61 14.15 -14.09
C ALA A 371 -22.73 13.14 -14.34
N HIS A 372 -22.90 12.17 -13.44
CA HIS A 372 -23.99 11.18 -13.47
C HIS A 372 -25.15 11.53 -12.51
N SER A 373 -24.93 12.46 -11.57
CA SER A 373 -25.93 12.95 -10.61
C SER A 373 -25.62 14.38 -10.18
N THR A 374 -26.58 15.04 -9.54
CA THR A 374 -26.43 16.39 -8.97
C THR A 374 -25.93 16.38 -7.52
N GLU A 375 -25.80 15.21 -6.88
CA GLU A 375 -25.61 15.09 -5.43
C GLU A 375 -24.36 15.81 -4.91
N ALA A 376 -23.23 15.64 -5.61
CA ALA A 376 -21.98 16.27 -5.21
C ALA A 376 -22.02 17.80 -5.40
N ALA A 377 -22.67 18.29 -6.46
CA ALA A 377 -22.88 19.72 -6.69
C ALA A 377 -23.81 20.31 -5.62
N MET A 378 -24.87 19.58 -5.23
CA MET A 378 -25.75 19.96 -4.14
C MET A 378 -25.01 20.08 -2.81
N ALA A 379 -24.23 19.07 -2.43
CA ALA A 379 -23.45 19.08 -1.20
C ALA A 379 -22.45 20.26 -1.16
N LEU A 380 -21.76 20.54 -2.27
CA LEU A 380 -20.85 21.68 -2.36
C LEU A 380 -21.60 23.03 -2.34
N ALA A 381 -22.76 23.13 -3.00
CA ALA A 381 -23.57 24.33 -2.98
C ALA A 381 -24.11 24.65 -1.57
N GLU A 382 -24.49 23.64 -0.79
CA GLU A 382 -24.90 23.82 0.61
C GLU A 382 -23.75 24.34 1.49
N MET A 383 -22.54 23.80 1.31
CA MET A 383 -21.36 24.23 2.07
C MET A 383 -20.83 25.61 1.65
N TYR A 384 -21.03 26.02 0.39
CA TYR A 384 -20.46 27.24 -0.19
C TYR A 384 -21.53 28.09 -0.91
N PRO A 385 -22.29 28.93 -0.18
CA PRO A 385 -23.43 29.65 -0.73
C PRO A 385 -23.13 30.62 -1.88
N ALA A 386 -21.89 31.11 -1.97
CA ALA A 386 -21.46 32.03 -3.02
C ALA A 386 -21.19 31.36 -4.38
N LEU A 387 -21.16 30.02 -4.43
CA LEU A 387 -20.89 29.26 -5.66
C LEU A 387 -22.19 28.95 -6.41
N HIS A 388 -22.08 29.01 -7.74
CA HIS A 388 -23.11 28.57 -8.68
C HIS A 388 -22.57 27.37 -9.46
N PHE A 389 -23.39 26.35 -9.66
CA PHE A 389 -23.01 25.11 -10.32
C PHE A 389 -23.79 24.93 -11.62
N ILE A 390 -23.07 24.56 -12.68
CA ILE A 390 -23.64 24.06 -13.92
C ILE A 390 -23.24 22.59 -14.04
N VAL A 391 -24.21 21.69 -13.96
CA VAL A 391 -23.97 20.24 -14.01
C VAL A 391 -24.28 19.75 -15.43
N GLN A 392 -23.25 19.37 -16.18
CA GLN A 392 -23.33 18.87 -17.55
C GLN A 392 -23.35 17.33 -17.54
N MET A 393 -24.52 16.76 -17.74
CA MET A 393 -24.72 15.31 -17.83
C MET A 393 -24.65 14.83 -19.29
N ILE A 394 -24.11 13.63 -19.50
CA ILE A 394 -24.03 13.02 -20.84
C ILE A 394 -25.39 12.45 -21.23
N GLU A 395 -25.87 12.79 -22.43
CA GLU A 395 -27.01 12.09 -23.02
C GLU A 395 -26.60 10.70 -23.54
N PRO A 396 -27.30 9.62 -23.15
CA PRO A 396 -27.16 8.36 -23.85
C PRO A 396 -27.74 8.54 -25.25
N ALA A 397 -26.99 8.10 -26.28
CA ALA A 397 -27.46 8.13 -27.66
C ALA A 397 -28.68 7.20 -27.84
N GLN A 398 -29.89 7.70 -27.59
CA GLN A 398 -31.13 7.05 -28.00
C GLN A 398 -31.62 7.68 -29.31
N ASN A 399 -31.75 6.83 -30.33
CA ASN A 399 -32.47 6.99 -31.59
C ASN A 399 -33.01 8.41 -31.89
N SER A 400 -32.15 9.28 -32.41
CA SER A 400 -32.51 10.62 -32.87
C SER A 400 -33.24 10.58 -34.21
N ASN A 401 -34.56 10.31 -34.16
CA ASN A 401 -35.50 10.75 -35.20
C ASN A 401 -36.30 11.99 -34.76
N GLY A 402 -35.73 12.83 -33.89
CA GLY A 402 -36.34 14.06 -33.41
C GLY A 402 -35.36 15.22 -33.45
N THR A 403 -35.74 16.27 -34.17
CA THR A 403 -35.21 17.64 -34.27
C THR A 403 -34.18 18.08 -33.23
N VAL A 404 -33.02 18.55 -33.72
CA VAL A 404 -32.01 19.29 -32.96
C VAL A 404 -32.64 20.56 -32.38
N GLY A 405 -32.90 20.56 -31.08
CA GLY A 405 -33.32 21.73 -30.31
C GLY A 405 -32.65 21.71 -28.95
N ALA A 406 -32.04 22.83 -28.56
CA ALA A 406 -31.43 23.00 -27.24
C ALA A 406 -32.46 22.69 -26.14
N GLU A 407 -32.32 21.54 -25.48
CA GLU A 407 -33.24 21.12 -24.43
C GLU A 407 -33.01 21.91 -23.13
N LYS A 408 -34.13 22.17 -22.45
CA LYS A 408 -34.28 23.09 -21.31
C LYS A 408 -33.28 22.81 -20.18
N ALA A 409 -32.63 23.87 -19.72
CA ALA A 409 -31.97 23.90 -18.43
C ALA A 409 -33.02 23.79 -17.31
N GLU A 410 -32.90 22.77 -16.46
CA GLU A 410 -33.72 22.64 -15.26
C GLU A 410 -32.98 23.30 -14.08
N ASP A 411 -33.66 24.23 -13.41
CA ASP A 411 -33.16 24.93 -12.24
C ASP A 411 -33.72 24.26 -10.98
N PHE A 412 -32.85 23.63 -10.19
CA PHE A 412 -33.25 22.86 -9.00
C PHE A 412 -33.16 23.68 -7.71
N SER A 413 -32.44 24.81 -7.67
CA SER A 413 -32.37 25.66 -6.46
C SER A 413 -31.94 27.12 -6.66
N GLY A 414 -32.03 27.67 -7.88
CA GLY A 414 -31.51 28.98 -8.26
C GLY A 414 -29.98 29.02 -8.41
N ARG A 415 -29.27 28.00 -7.88
CA ARG A 415 -27.80 27.91 -7.84
C ARG A 415 -27.24 26.69 -8.55
N ILE A 416 -28.10 25.77 -8.99
CA ILE A 416 -27.71 24.54 -9.69
C ILE A 416 -28.52 24.46 -10.97
N THR A 417 -27.84 24.58 -12.10
CA THR A 417 -28.41 24.46 -13.43
C THR A 417 -27.95 23.16 -14.04
N VAL A 418 -28.88 22.28 -14.42
CA VAL A 418 -28.55 21.04 -15.13
C VAL A 418 -28.58 21.29 -16.63
N GLN A 419 -27.54 20.85 -17.32
CA GLN A 419 -27.41 20.91 -18.77
C GLN A 419 -27.12 19.52 -19.31
N LYS A 420 -27.64 19.24 -20.50
CA LYS A 420 -27.30 18.03 -21.24
C LYS A 420 -26.21 18.34 -22.26
N ARG A 421 -25.25 17.43 -22.40
CA ARG A 421 -24.09 17.63 -23.28
C ARG A 421 -23.74 16.34 -24.02
N MET A 422 -23.46 16.46 -25.31
CA MET A 422 -22.88 15.36 -26.08
C MET A 422 -21.43 15.09 -25.61
N PRO A 423 -20.98 13.82 -25.58
CA PRO A 423 -19.59 13.49 -25.28
C PRO A 423 -18.62 14.23 -26.20
N ALA A 424 -17.51 14.75 -25.63
CA ALA A 424 -16.47 15.49 -26.33
C ALA A 424 -16.93 16.74 -27.13
N ALA A 425 -18.16 17.22 -26.93
CA ALA A 425 -18.61 18.47 -27.52
C ALA A 425 -17.80 19.65 -26.96
N VAL A 426 -17.49 20.65 -27.78
CA VAL A 426 -16.73 21.83 -27.34
C VAL A 426 -17.43 22.51 -26.17
N GLN A 427 -16.69 22.88 -25.13
CA GLN A 427 -17.25 23.52 -23.94
C GLN A 427 -17.79 24.92 -24.28
N VAL A 428 -19.08 25.13 -23.99
CA VAL A 428 -19.80 26.38 -24.33
C VAL A 428 -19.77 27.40 -23.18
N VAL A 429 -19.65 26.95 -21.94
CA VAL A 429 -19.58 27.84 -20.78
C VAL A 429 -18.17 28.39 -20.66
N LYS A 430 -17.96 29.67 -20.96
CA LYS A 430 -16.63 30.33 -20.97
C LYS A 430 -16.25 31.00 -19.64
N ASN A 431 -17.25 31.39 -18.85
CA ASN A 431 -17.08 32.23 -17.66
C ASN A 431 -16.99 31.41 -16.35
N ALA A 432 -16.57 30.15 -16.43
CA ALA A 432 -16.37 29.34 -15.24
C ALA A 432 -15.01 29.61 -14.61
N ALA A 433 -14.95 29.62 -13.28
CA ALA A 433 -13.69 29.66 -12.55
C ALA A 433 -13.03 28.27 -12.50
N VAL A 434 -13.86 27.22 -12.43
CA VAL A 434 -13.40 25.84 -12.36
C VAL A 434 -14.27 24.94 -13.23
N TYR A 435 -13.64 24.09 -14.02
CA TYR A 435 -14.27 22.96 -14.69
C TYR A 435 -13.87 21.69 -13.95
N ILE A 436 -14.82 20.86 -13.54
CA ILE A 436 -14.56 19.57 -12.90
C ILE A 436 -14.90 18.50 -13.92
N LEU A 437 -13.92 17.75 -14.41
CA LEU A 437 -14.15 16.70 -15.40
C LEU A 437 -14.16 15.33 -14.73
N ARG A 438 -15.36 14.78 -14.53
CA ARG A 438 -15.59 13.46 -13.92
C ARG A 438 -15.69 12.41 -15.02
N LEU A 439 -14.65 11.62 -15.21
CA LEU A 439 -14.61 10.57 -16.24
C LEU A 439 -15.00 9.21 -15.63
N THR A 440 -16.14 9.17 -14.92
CA THR A 440 -16.61 7.97 -14.22
C THR A 440 -17.56 7.11 -15.06
N THR A 441 -17.93 7.58 -16.25
CA THR A 441 -18.73 6.80 -17.20
C THR A 441 -17.92 5.68 -17.87
N PRO A 442 -18.47 4.45 -17.97
CA PRO A 442 -17.90 3.38 -18.79
C PRO A 442 -17.71 3.84 -20.25
N CYS A 443 -16.58 3.49 -20.85
CA CYS A 443 -16.22 3.88 -22.20
C CYS A 443 -15.27 2.82 -22.81
N PRO A 444 -15.46 2.44 -24.09
CA PRO A 444 -14.62 1.44 -24.74
C PRO A 444 -13.13 1.82 -24.81
N SER A 445 -12.81 3.13 -24.76
CA SER A 445 -11.42 3.61 -24.65
C SER A 445 -11.34 4.84 -23.76
N ARG A 446 -10.87 4.62 -22.52
CA ARG A 446 -10.66 5.71 -21.55
C ARG A 446 -9.62 6.75 -21.99
N PRO A 447 -8.46 6.37 -22.54
CA PRO A 447 -7.48 7.34 -23.03
C PRO A 447 -8.06 8.25 -24.13
N ALA A 448 -8.78 7.67 -25.09
CA ALA A 448 -9.41 8.44 -26.17
C ALA A 448 -10.48 9.41 -25.64
N GLN A 449 -11.28 8.98 -24.65
CA GLN A 449 -12.27 9.85 -24.01
C GLN A 449 -11.62 11.02 -23.27
N ILE A 450 -10.55 10.75 -22.49
CA ILE A 450 -9.80 11.80 -21.79
C ILE A 450 -9.28 12.84 -22.78
N LEU A 451 -8.61 12.40 -23.85
CA LEU A 451 -8.04 13.28 -24.85
C LEU A 451 -9.12 14.11 -25.55
N ALA A 452 -10.22 13.49 -25.97
CA ALA A 452 -11.32 14.18 -26.64
C ALA A 452 -11.96 15.23 -25.71
N GLU A 453 -12.16 14.91 -24.44
CA GLU A 453 -12.67 15.85 -23.45
C GLU A 453 -11.70 16.99 -23.13
N LEU A 454 -10.40 16.71 -23.01
CA LEU A 454 -9.38 17.74 -22.82
C LEU A 454 -9.33 18.70 -24.02
N SER A 455 -9.35 18.17 -25.25
CA SER A 455 -9.40 18.98 -26.47
C SER A 455 -10.66 19.86 -26.51
N ALA A 456 -11.81 19.34 -26.07
CA ALA A 456 -13.05 20.10 -25.99
C ALA A 456 -13.00 21.30 -25.01
N HIS A 457 -12.12 21.26 -24.01
CA HIS A 457 -11.93 22.32 -23.02
C HIS A 457 -10.74 23.24 -23.31
N LEU A 458 -9.88 22.91 -24.29
CA LEU A 458 -8.70 23.70 -24.65
C LEU A 458 -9.05 25.16 -24.94
N GLY A 459 -10.09 25.39 -25.75
CA GLY A 459 -10.49 26.74 -26.16
C GLY A 459 -10.96 27.64 -25.00
N VAL A 460 -11.68 27.08 -24.02
CA VAL A 460 -12.16 27.85 -22.86
C VAL A 460 -11.04 28.14 -21.86
N LEU A 461 -10.11 27.20 -21.67
CA LEU A 461 -8.94 27.40 -20.80
C LEU A 461 -7.95 28.42 -21.40
N ARG A 462 -7.80 28.45 -22.73
CA ARG A 462 -7.02 29.48 -23.42
C ARG A 462 -7.65 30.87 -23.28
N ALA A 463 -8.98 30.97 -23.41
CA ALA A 463 -9.68 32.25 -23.31
C ALA A 463 -9.70 32.82 -21.88
N ASN A 464 -9.59 31.96 -20.86
CA ASN A 464 -9.63 32.34 -19.46
C ASN A 464 -8.45 31.73 -18.69
N ALA A 465 -7.33 32.46 -18.63
CA ALA A 465 -6.10 32.01 -17.94
C ALA A 465 -6.27 31.80 -16.41
N LEU A 466 -7.32 32.39 -15.81
CA LEU A 466 -7.62 32.19 -14.39
C LEU A 466 -8.39 30.88 -14.14
N ALA A 467 -9.07 30.34 -15.16
CA ALA A 467 -9.81 29.10 -15.04
C ALA A 467 -8.87 27.92 -14.74
N THR A 468 -9.37 26.96 -13.96
CA THR A 468 -8.66 25.71 -13.68
C THR A 468 -9.56 24.54 -14.05
N LEU A 469 -9.03 23.57 -14.79
CA LEU A 469 -9.68 22.29 -15.00
C LEU A 469 -9.20 21.30 -13.94
N ILE A 470 -10.12 20.71 -13.18
CA ILE A 470 -9.84 19.62 -12.25
C ILE A 470 -10.18 18.32 -12.95
N LEU A 471 -9.16 17.52 -13.24
CA LEU A 471 -9.27 16.22 -13.90
C LEU A 471 -9.09 15.11 -12.85
N ALA A 472 -10.11 14.28 -12.66
CA ALA A 472 -10.11 13.23 -11.62
C ALA A 472 -10.62 11.87 -12.15
N PRO A 473 -9.94 11.24 -13.12
CA PRO A 473 -10.27 9.88 -13.52
C PRO A 473 -9.84 8.86 -12.44
N PRO A 474 -10.39 7.63 -12.46
CA PRO A 474 -9.85 6.53 -11.66
C PRO A 474 -8.38 6.26 -12.05
N LEU A 475 -7.46 6.47 -11.12
CA LEU A 475 -6.02 6.30 -11.33
C LEU A 475 -5.48 5.13 -10.51
N LEU A 476 -4.46 4.47 -11.07
CA LEU A 476 -3.64 3.51 -10.37
C LEU A 476 -2.46 4.23 -9.70
N PRO A 477 -2.16 3.93 -8.42
CA PRO A 477 -0.95 4.41 -7.79
C PRO A 477 0.27 3.74 -8.46
N GLU A 478 1.38 4.48 -8.54
CA GLU A 478 2.66 3.88 -8.91
C GLU A 478 3.05 2.81 -7.85
N PRO A 479 3.66 1.69 -8.24
CA PRO A 479 4.00 0.62 -7.32
C PRO A 479 4.79 1.10 -6.09
N GLY A 480 4.30 0.78 -4.89
CA GLY A 480 4.97 1.12 -3.63
C GLY A 480 4.87 2.59 -3.20
N THR A 481 4.08 3.42 -3.89
CA THR A 481 3.93 4.85 -3.54
C THR A 481 2.86 5.15 -2.49
N VAL A 482 2.00 4.19 -2.18
CA VAL A 482 0.94 4.27 -1.17
C VAL A 482 1.03 3.10 -0.19
N ASP A 483 0.24 3.14 0.89
CA ASP A 483 0.19 2.02 1.84
C ASP A 483 -0.23 0.71 1.14
N PRO A 484 0.38 -0.45 1.48
CA PRO A 484 0.09 -1.72 0.81
C PRO A 484 -1.40 -2.12 0.78
N ASP A 485 -2.17 -1.81 1.83
CA ASP A 485 -3.60 -2.15 1.87
C ASP A 485 -4.37 -1.28 0.86
N VAL A 486 -3.99 0.00 0.73
CA VAL A 486 -4.57 0.93 -0.25
C VAL A 486 -4.19 0.52 -1.67
N GLU A 487 -2.93 0.14 -1.90
CA GLU A 487 -2.49 -0.36 -3.21
C GLU A 487 -3.23 -1.65 -3.58
N ALA A 488 -3.30 -2.64 -2.68
CA ALA A 488 -3.99 -3.90 -2.92
C ALA A 488 -5.45 -3.69 -3.34
N MET A 489 -6.17 -2.78 -2.67
CA MET A 489 -7.55 -2.44 -3.04
C MET A 489 -7.64 -1.70 -4.38
N ALA A 490 -6.69 -0.82 -4.71
CA ALA A 490 -6.64 -0.16 -6.02
C ALA A 490 -6.42 -1.17 -7.15
N ARG A 491 -5.48 -2.10 -6.98
CA ARG A 491 -5.20 -3.18 -7.96
C ARG A 491 -6.37 -4.15 -8.09
N LEU A 492 -7.04 -4.50 -6.99
CA LEU A 492 -8.25 -5.34 -7.00
C LEU A 492 -9.35 -4.72 -7.86
N ARG A 493 -9.64 -3.43 -7.67
CA ARG A 493 -10.68 -2.70 -8.42
C ARG A 493 -10.35 -2.63 -9.90
N ASP A 494 -9.09 -2.37 -10.21
CA ASP A 494 -8.63 -2.30 -11.58
C ASP A 494 -8.78 -3.63 -12.31
N LEU A 495 -8.28 -4.73 -11.72
CA LEU A 495 -8.46 -6.06 -12.27
C LEU A 495 -9.93 -6.43 -12.39
N SER A 496 -10.75 -6.13 -11.39
CA SER A 496 -12.20 -6.39 -11.45
C SER A 496 -12.84 -5.67 -12.65
N ARG A 497 -12.44 -4.43 -12.92
CA ARG A 497 -12.94 -3.65 -14.05
C ARG A 497 -12.47 -4.22 -15.38
N VAL A 498 -11.18 -4.56 -15.52
CA VAL A 498 -10.64 -5.22 -16.72
C VAL A 498 -11.39 -6.52 -17.00
N GLN A 499 -11.59 -7.35 -15.97
CA GLN A 499 -12.25 -8.65 -16.13
C GLN A 499 -13.73 -8.53 -16.51
N LEU A 500 -14.44 -7.54 -15.97
CA LEU A 500 -15.86 -7.31 -16.24
C LEU A 500 -16.12 -6.56 -17.55
N THR A 501 -15.24 -5.65 -17.96
CA THR A 501 -15.53 -4.65 -19.00
C THR A 501 -14.41 -4.42 -20.01
N ASN A 502 -13.25 -5.06 -19.86
CA ASN A 502 -12.00 -4.79 -20.60
C ASN A 502 -11.47 -3.35 -20.45
N GLU A 503 -11.98 -2.58 -19.48
CA GLU A 503 -11.49 -1.22 -19.20
C GLU A 503 -10.33 -1.25 -18.19
N CYS A 504 -9.17 -0.74 -18.61
CA CYS A 504 -8.00 -0.59 -17.75
C CYS A 504 -7.99 0.76 -17.03
N GLY A 505 -7.39 0.79 -15.85
CA GLY A 505 -6.98 2.00 -15.16
C GLY A 505 -5.79 2.64 -15.84
N LEU A 506 -5.60 3.92 -15.56
CA LEU A 506 -4.47 4.70 -16.05
C LEU A 506 -3.49 4.93 -14.91
N GLU A 507 -2.21 4.88 -15.23
CA GLU A 507 -1.19 5.35 -14.31
C GLU A 507 -1.12 6.88 -14.32
N LEU A 508 -0.61 7.46 -13.24
CA LEU A 508 -0.49 8.91 -13.11
C LEU A 508 0.42 9.51 -14.19
N GLY A 509 1.50 8.82 -14.56
CA GLY A 509 2.44 9.24 -15.60
C GLY A 509 1.76 9.37 -16.96
N GLU A 510 1.05 8.31 -17.38
CA GLU A 510 0.29 8.28 -18.64
C GLU A 510 -0.73 9.42 -18.71
N LEU A 511 -1.43 9.71 -17.59
CA LEU A 511 -2.38 10.82 -17.55
C LEU A 511 -1.69 12.18 -17.75
N ILE A 512 -0.53 12.39 -17.14
CA ILE A 512 0.23 13.63 -17.28
C ILE A 512 0.71 13.79 -18.73
N GLU A 513 1.20 12.73 -19.36
CA GLU A 513 1.59 12.73 -20.77
C GLU A 513 0.42 13.07 -21.68
N MET A 514 -0.76 12.49 -21.44
CA MET A 514 -1.99 12.82 -22.17
C MET A 514 -2.41 14.28 -21.98
N VAL A 515 -2.27 14.86 -20.79
CA VAL A 515 -2.56 16.28 -20.59
C VAL A 515 -1.58 17.14 -21.40
N ASN A 516 -0.29 16.83 -21.33
CA ASN A 516 0.76 17.59 -22.01
C ASN A 516 0.72 17.46 -23.54
N SER A 517 0.13 16.39 -24.08
CA SER A 517 -0.01 16.19 -25.53
C SER A 517 -1.12 17.04 -26.16
N VAL A 518 -2.03 17.60 -25.36
CA VAL A 518 -3.10 18.48 -25.86
C VAL A 518 -2.57 19.90 -25.99
N HIS A 519 -2.39 20.34 -27.23
CA HIS A 519 -1.88 21.66 -27.57
C HIS A 519 -2.56 22.28 -28.80
N ASP A 520 -2.37 23.57 -29.00
CA ASP A 520 -2.67 24.28 -30.24
C ASP A 520 -1.42 25.01 -30.74
N SER A 521 -1.58 25.94 -31.70
CA SER A 521 -0.46 26.73 -32.22
C SER A 521 0.07 27.78 -31.24
N SER A 522 -0.66 28.09 -30.18
CA SER A 522 -0.39 29.19 -29.25
C SER A 522 0.08 28.71 -27.87
N GLY A 523 -0.07 27.43 -27.56
CA GLY A 523 0.25 26.89 -26.24
C GLY A 523 -0.23 25.45 -26.06
N ARG A 524 -0.14 24.97 -24.81
CA ARG A 524 -0.51 23.60 -24.42
C ARG A 524 -1.20 23.56 -23.07
N LEU A 525 -1.85 22.45 -22.76
CA LEU A 525 -2.30 22.16 -21.40
C LEU A 525 -1.13 21.66 -20.55
N VAL A 526 -1.08 22.10 -19.30
CA VAL A 526 -0.08 21.68 -18.33
C VAL A 526 -0.72 21.37 -16.97
N VAL A 527 -0.14 20.41 -16.28
CA VAL A 527 -0.53 20.07 -14.90
C VAL A 527 0.16 21.03 -13.94
N VAL A 528 -0.63 21.85 -13.25
CA VAL A 528 -0.13 22.85 -12.29
C VAL A 528 -0.23 22.40 -10.83
N ASN A 529 -1.08 21.40 -10.55
CA ASN A 529 -1.26 20.91 -9.18
C ASN A 529 -1.67 19.43 -9.16
N LYS A 530 -1.29 18.71 -8.09
CA LYS A 530 -1.69 17.32 -7.82
C LYS A 530 -2.35 17.24 -6.44
N LEU A 531 -3.64 16.97 -6.43
CA LEU A 531 -4.45 16.82 -5.23
C LEU A 531 -4.53 15.34 -4.88
N ARG A 532 -4.07 14.96 -3.68
CA ARG A 532 -4.10 13.56 -3.22
C ARG A 532 -5.03 13.40 -2.02
N SER A 533 -5.82 12.32 -2.01
CA SER A 533 -6.50 11.90 -0.79
C SER A 533 -5.50 11.24 0.17
N ARG A 534 -5.65 11.46 1.49
CA ARG A 534 -4.81 10.82 2.51
C ARG A 534 -5.19 9.36 2.77
N ASN A 535 -6.43 8.98 2.44
CA ASN A 535 -7.02 7.68 2.78
C ASN A 535 -7.40 6.88 1.53
N SER A 536 -7.08 7.36 0.32
CA SER A 536 -7.39 6.71 -0.94
C SER A 536 -6.27 6.94 -1.95
N ALA A 537 -6.13 6.04 -2.92
CA ALA A 537 -5.26 6.22 -4.09
C ALA A 537 -5.77 7.30 -5.07
N THR A 538 -6.93 7.90 -4.81
CA THR A 538 -7.52 8.95 -5.66
C THR A 538 -6.61 10.17 -5.76
N VAL A 539 -6.27 10.54 -7.00
CA VAL A 539 -5.54 11.76 -7.35
C VAL A 539 -6.38 12.59 -8.31
N ALA A 540 -6.46 13.90 -8.09
CA ALA A 540 -6.97 14.85 -9.07
C ALA A 540 -5.87 15.80 -9.53
N LEU A 541 -5.87 16.12 -10.82
CA LEU A 541 -4.93 17.03 -11.45
C LEU A 541 -5.59 18.39 -11.65
N GLY A 542 -4.93 19.45 -11.18
CA GLY A 542 -5.23 20.81 -11.61
C GLY A 542 -4.52 21.08 -12.93
N VAL A 543 -5.28 21.39 -13.98
CA VAL A 543 -4.80 21.59 -15.34
C VAL A 543 -5.11 23.03 -15.78
N LYS A 544 -4.15 23.66 -16.44
CA LYS A 544 -4.26 25.02 -17.01
C LYS A 544 -3.68 25.08 -18.41
N TYR A 545 -4.02 26.14 -19.15
CA TYR A 545 -3.38 26.46 -20.42
C TYR A 545 -2.13 27.31 -20.19
N GLU A 546 -1.03 26.95 -20.83
CA GLU A 546 0.24 27.66 -20.85
C GLU A 546 0.55 28.07 -22.30
N ALA A 547 0.66 29.38 -22.55
CA ALA A 547 1.05 29.89 -23.86
C ALA A 547 2.54 29.61 -24.13
N TYR A 548 2.89 29.30 -25.38
CA TYR A 548 4.29 29.26 -25.78
C TYR A 548 4.86 30.68 -25.69
N ALA A 549 6.04 30.84 -25.10
CA ALA A 549 6.70 32.13 -25.09
C ALA A 549 7.00 32.55 -26.53
N ASP A 550 6.47 33.71 -26.95
CA ASP A 550 6.85 34.35 -28.21
C ASP A 550 8.35 34.68 -28.15
N GLY A 551 9.18 33.86 -28.79
CA GLY A 551 10.56 34.21 -29.05
C GLY A 551 10.62 35.15 -30.26
N PRO A 552 11.11 36.40 -30.13
CA PRO A 552 11.41 37.19 -31.32
C PRO A 552 12.65 36.60 -31.99
N TYR A 553 12.46 36.00 -33.16
CA TYR A 553 13.51 35.92 -34.17
C TYR A 553 13.87 37.34 -34.61
N THR A 554 14.80 37.98 -33.90
CA THR A 554 15.70 38.96 -34.51
C THR A 554 17.01 38.24 -34.77
N ALA A 555 17.19 37.85 -36.03
CA ALA A 555 18.48 37.50 -36.57
C ALA A 555 19.41 38.72 -36.43
N GLU A 556 20.36 38.65 -35.51
CA GLU A 556 21.57 39.47 -35.56
C GLU A 556 22.77 38.54 -35.67
N SER A 557 23.47 38.74 -36.78
CA SER A 557 24.67 38.06 -37.27
C SER A 557 25.80 38.00 -36.25
N ALA A 558 26.46 36.84 -36.17
CA ALA A 558 27.91 36.68 -35.99
C ALA A 558 28.24 35.19 -35.76
N VAL A 559 29.23 34.51 -36.32
CA VAL A 559 30.26 34.75 -37.34
C VAL A 559 30.71 33.31 -37.70
N ILE A 560 30.65 32.99 -38.99
CA ILE A 560 31.24 31.85 -39.75
C ILE A 560 30.93 30.44 -39.27
#